data_AF-A0A0A2B2R8-F1
#
_entry.id   AF-A0A0A2B2R8-F1
#
_cell.length_a   1.000
_cell.length_b   1.000
_cell.length_c   1.000
_cell.angle_alpha   90.00
_cell.angle_beta   90.00
_cell.angle_gamma   90.00
#
_symmetry.space_group_name_H-M   'P 1'
#
loop_
_entity.id
_entity.type
_entity.pdbx_description
1 polymer ?
#
loop_
_entity_poly.entity_id
_entity_poly.type
_entity_poly.pdbx_seq_one_letter_code
_entity_poly.pdbx_strand_id
1 'polypeptide(L)' 'MEKKKCPQCKNLILKTSPTCLYCGRPNKFITKEYVNKKWYKDNNKSVFDYIFINKYLVFILFLIFTTVIVILFK' A
#
# COMPACT_ATOMS: atom_id res chain seq x y z
N MET A 1 20.94 10.91 -1.56
CA MET A 1 20.02 10.84 -0.40
C MET A 1 20.70 11.43 0.82
N GLU A 2 20.08 12.41 1.48
CA GLU A 2 20.66 13.05 2.67
C GLU A 2 20.58 12.14 3.91
N LYS A 3 21.70 12.04 4.62
CA LYS A 3 21.84 11.30 5.88
C LYS A 3 22.03 12.28 7.04
N LYS A 4 21.48 11.97 8.21
CA LYS A 4 21.66 12.73 9.47
C LYS A 4 22.09 11.78 10.59
N LYS A 5 22.71 12.29 11.64
CA LYS A 5 23.03 11.48 12.82
C LYS A 5 21.80 11.32 13.72
N CYS A 6 21.58 10.09 14.21
CA CYS A 6 20.56 9.83 15.22
C CYS A 6 21.02 10.43 16.56
N PRO A 7 20.18 11.21 17.26
CA PRO A 7 20.57 11.84 18.52
C PRO A 7 20.82 10.85 19.66
N GLN A 8 20.32 9.62 19.56
CA GLN A 8 20.44 8.61 20.63
C GLN A 8 21.65 7.69 20.43
N CYS A 9 21.76 7.05 19.27
CA CYS A 9 22.83 6.07 19.01
C CYS A 9 23.96 6.60 18.12
N LYS A 10 23.91 7.88 17.70
CA LYS A 10 24.91 8.56 16.85
C LYS A 10 25.11 7.95 15.44
N ASN A 11 24.44 6.86 15.12
CA ASN A 11 24.48 6.25 13.79
C ASN A 11 23.79 7.11 12.74
N LEU A 12 24.25 6.93 11.49
CA LEU A 12 23.69 7.62 10.33
C LEU A 12 22.33 7.04 9.96
N ILE A 13 21.33 7.92 9.87
CA ILE A 13 19.96 7.61 9.46
C ILE A 13 19.61 8.40 8.21
N LEU A 14 18.81 7.80 7.33
CA LEU A 14 18.22 8.51 6.20
C LEU A 14 17.12 9.46 6.70
N LYS A 15 17.05 10.68 6.16
CA LYS A 15 15.94 11.61 6.50
C LYS A 15 14.56 11.01 6.21
N THR A 16 14.45 10.14 5.21
CA THR A 16 13.22 9.45 4.79
C THR A 16 12.91 8.20 5.61
N SER A 17 13.84 7.71 6.45
CA SER A 17 13.58 6.54 7.28
C SER A 17 12.65 6.92 8.42
N PRO A 18 11.56 6.19 8.70
CA PRO A 18 10.63 6.53 9.78
C PRO A 18 11.24 6.36 11.17
N THR A 19 12.19 5.43 11.30
CA THR A 19 12.89 5.12 12.54
C THR A 19 14.39 4.94 12.29
N CYS A 20 15.19 5.04 13.34
CA CYS A 20 16.58 4.64 13.32
C CYS A 20 16.67 3.11 13.36
N LEU A 21 17.25 2.50 12.33
CA LEU A 21 17.39 1.04 12.21
C LEU A 21 18.21 0.41 13.35
N TYR A 22 19.09 1.17 13.99
CA TYR A 22 19.99 0.65 15.02
C TYR A 22 19.39 0.69 16.44
N CYS A 23 18.58 1.70 16.76
CA CYS A 23 18.08 1.89 18.12
C CYS A 23 16.55 2.00 18.20
N GLY A 24 15.83 1.82 17.09
CA GLY A 24 14.36 1.90 17.03
C GLY A 24 13.77 3.30 17.22
N ARG A 25 14.59 4.32 17.55
CA ARG A 25 14.10 5.68 17.83
C ARG A 25 13.37 6.25 16.61
N PRO A 26 12.19 6.87 16.78
CA PRO A 26 11.53 7.63 15.72
C PRO A 26 12.46 8.69 15.12
N ASN A 27 12.43 8.81 13.80
CA ASN A 27 13.22 9.81 13.11
C ASN A 27 12.57 11.18 13.27
N LYS A 28 13.22 12.06 14.03
CA LYS A 28 12.81 13.47 14.19
C LYS A 28 12.78 14.25 12.88
N PHE A 29 13.52 13.79 11.86
CA PHE A 29 13.65 14.46 10.57
C PHE A 29 12.66 13.96 9.51
N ILE A 30 11.69 13.12 9.88
CA ILE A 30 10.64 12.68 8.96
C ILE A 30 9.89 13.90 8.44
N THR A 31 9.74 14.01 7.13
CA THR A 31 9.05 15.16 6.51
C THR A 31 7.55 14.90 6.44
N LYS A 32 6.75 15.99 6.48
CA LYS A 32 5.30 15.92 6.23
C LYS A 32 5.00 15.26 4.89
N GLU A 33 5.84 15.48 3.89
CA GLU A 33 5.74 14.85 2.58
C GLU A 33 5.85 13.32 2.64
N TYR A 34 6.82 12.78 3.40
CA TYR A 34 6.93 11.33 3.59
C TYR A 34 5.69 10.77 4.29
N VAL A 35 5.20 11.44 5.34
CA VAL A 35 4.01 11.03 6.08
C VAL A 35 2.78 11.02 5.17
N ASN A 36 2.56 12.08 4.40
CA ASN A 36 1.46 12.18 3.45
C ASN A 36 1.55 11.10 2.37
N LYS A 37 2.75 10.85 1.82
CA LYS A 37 2.96 9.81 0.82
C LYS A 37 2.65 8.41 1.36
N LYS A 38 3.08 8.13 2.60
CA LYS A 38 2.78 6.86 3.26
C LYS A 38 1.28 6.71 3.52
N TRP A 39 0.64 7.74 4.07
CA TRP A 39 -0.80 7.75 4.33
C TRP A 39 -1.61 7.56 3.04
N TYR A 40 -1.26 8.27 1.97
CA TYR A 40 -1.92 8.11 0.68
C TYR A 40 -1.73 6.69 0.13
N LYS A 41 -0.52 6.13 0.20
CA LYS A 41 -0.26 4.74 -0.25
C LYS A 41 -1.12 3.73 0.51
N ASP A 42 -1.21 3.86 1.83
CA ASP A 42 -1.96 2.92 2.65
C ASP A 42 -3.49 3.05 2.42
N ASN A 43 -4.00 4.27 2.18
CA ASN A 43 -5.42 4.49 1.90
C ASN A 43 -5.82 4.18 0.45
N ASN A 44 -4.97 4.48 -0.55
CA ASN A 44 -5.27 4.18 -1.96
C ASN A 44 -5.21 2.68 -2.30
N LYS A 45 -4.59 1.87 -1.44
CA LYS A 45 -4.56 0.42 -1.63
C LYS A 45 -5.99 -0.16 -1.66
N SER A 46 -6.89 0.40 -0.85
CA SER A 46 -8.30 -0.01 -0.80
C SER A 46 -9.04 0.19 -2.13
N VAL A 47 -8.71 1.25 -2.88
CA VAL A 47 -9.38 1.56 -4.16
C VAL A 47 -8.97 0.56 -5.25
N PHE A 48 -7.68 0.23 -5.34
CA PHE A 48 -7.21 -0.78 -6.28
C PHE A 48 -7.74 -2.17 -5.96
N ASP A 49 -7.76 -2.55 -4.68
CA ASP A 49 -8.31 -3.84 -4.23
C ASP A 49 -9.81 -3.94 -4.57
N TYR A 50 -10.58 -2.88 -4.35
CA TYR A 50 -12.01 -2.83 -4.72
C TYR A 50 -12.25 -2.97 -6.23
N ILE A 51 -11.50 -2.23 -7.06
CA ILE A 51 -11.62 -2.31 -8.53
C ILE A 51 -11.29 -3.72 -9.03
N PHE A 52 -10.24 -4.34 -8.46
CA PHE A 52 -9.85 -5.69 -8.83
C PHE A 52 -10.94 -6.70 -8.46
N ILE A 53 -11.45 -6.68 -7.22
CA ILE A 53 -12.54 -7.56 -6.78
C ILE A 53 -13.77 -7.41 -7.67
N ASN A 54 -14.18 -6.17 -7.97
CA ASN A 54 -15.37 -5.93 -8.78
C ASN A 54 -15.22 -6.47 -10.21
N LYS A 55 -14.03 -6.36 -10.81
CA LYS A 55 -13.74 -6.92 -12.14
C LYS A 55 -13.88 -8.44 -12.18
N TYR A 56 -13.37 -9.16 -11.17
CA TYR A 56 -13.51 -10.61 -11.09
C TYR A 56 -14.94 -11.04 -10.82
N LEU A 57 -15.69 -10.29 -10.00
CA LEU A 57 -17.08 -10.59 -9.69
C LEU A 57 -17.95 -10.52 -10.96
N VAL A 58 -17.78 -9.48 -11.78
CA VAL A 58 -18.47 -9.35 -13.08
C VAL A 58 -18.12 -10.51 -14.02
N PHE A 59 -16.86 -10.92 -14.07
CA PHE A 59 -16.43 -12.05 -14.90
C PHE A 59 -17.05 -13.38 -14.46
N ILE A 60 -17.10 -13.65 -13.14
CA ILE A 60 -17.73 -14.85 -12.59
C ILE A 60 -19.23 -14.88 -12.89
N LEU A 61 -19.93 -13.74 -12.74
CA LEU A 61 -21.34 -13.64 -13.08
C LEU A 61 -21.61 -13.92 -14.56
N PHE A 62 -20.74 -13.42 -15.45
CA PHE A 62 -20.83 -13.69 -16.89
C PHE A 62 -20.68 -15.19 -17.20
N LEU A 63 -19.70 -15.86 -16.58
CA LEU A 63 -19.53 -17.31 -16.75
C LEU A 63 -20.77 -18.08 -16.30
N ILE A 64 -21.31 -17.78 -15.11
CA ILE A 64 -22.53 -18.43 -14.61
C ILE A 64 -23.69 -18.21 -15.59
N PHE A 65 -23.90 -16.97 -16.04
CA PHE A 65 -24.97 -16.64 -16.98
C PHE A 65 -24.86 -17.42 -18.29
N THR A 66 -23.65 -17.50 -18.88
CA THR A 66 -23.43 -18.28 -20.10
C THR A 66 -23.68 -19.78 -19.89
N THR A 67 -23.26 -20.35 -18.76
CA THR A 67 -23.54 -21.76 -18.46
C THR A 67 -25.03 -22.05 -18.32
N VAL A 68 -25.79 -21.14 -17.70
CA VAL A 68 -27.24 -21.25 -17.55
C VAL A 68 -27.94 -21.20 -18.91
N ILE A 69 -27.53 -20.28 -19.79
CA ILE A 69 -28.05 -20.21 -21.17
C ILE A 69 -27.78 -21.52 -21.92
N VAL A 70 -26.55 -22.02 -21.87
CA VAL A 70 -26.19 -23.26 -22.56
C VAL A 70 -27.02 -24.45 -22.04
N ILE A 71 -27.32 -24.52 -20.74
CA ILE A 71 -28.16 -25.58 -20.17
C ILE A 71 -29.64 -25.42 -20.57
N LEU A 72 -30.15 -24.19 -20.63
CA LEU A 72 -31.55 -23.91 -20.98
C LEU A 72 -31.88 -24.12 -22.46
N PHE A 73 -30.92 -23.86 -23.35
CA PHE A 73 -31.10 -23.95 -24.81
C PHE A 73 -30.46 -25.21 -25.41
N LYS A 74 -29.95 -26.10 -24.58
CA LYS A 74 -29.55 -27.46 -24.97
C LYS A 74 -30.73 -28.41 -24.82
#